data_AF-A0A806T5H6-F1
#
_entry.id   AF-A0A806T5H6-F1
#
_cell.length_a   1.000
_cell.length_b   1.000
_cell.length_c   1.000
_cell.angle_alpha   90.00
_cell.angle_beta   90.00
_cell.angle_gamma   90.00
#
_symmetry.space_group_name_H-M   'P 1'
#
loop_
_entity.id
_entity.type
_entity.pdbx_description
1 polymer ?
#
loop_
_entity_poly.entity_id
_entity_poly.type
_entity_poly.pdbx_seq_one_letter_code
_entity_poly.pdbx_strand_id
1 'polypeptide(L)'
;MLMKILIATYSWSGRTARLADQIADRLPDADRYQIAVPDGTYSVTDMYATSDQATQQLKTGNYLALVNPLPDLGRYDLILVSSPVWSG
;
A
#
# COMPACT_ATOMS: atom_id res chain seq x y z
N MET A 1 -4.48 -21.15 -18.43
CA MET A 1 -5.16 -20.07 -17.68
C MET A 1 -4.35 -18.80 -17.83
N LEU A 2 -4.99 -17.64 -17.97
CA LEU A 2 -4.30 -16.36 -17.88
C LEU A 2 -4.00 -16.11 -16.40
N MET A 3 -2.77 -15.72 -16.07
CA MET A 3 -2.35 -15.43 -14.69
C MET A 3 -3.06 -14.17 -14.20
N LYS A 4 -3.83 -14.27 -13.12
CA LYS A 4 -4.56 -13.15 -12.53
C LYS A 4 -3.70 -12.44 -11.49
N ILE A 5 -3.43 -11.17 -11.72
CA ILE A 5 -2.49 -10.37 -10.91
C ILE A 5 -3.23 -9.25 -10.18
N LEU A 6 -2.85 -9.00 -8.93
CA LEU A 6 -3.25 -7.83 -8.16
C LEU A 6 -2.03 -6.95 -7.87
N ILE A 7 -2.14 -5.64 -8.10
CA ILE A 7 -1.17 -4.64 -7.65
C ILE A 7 -1.77 -3.87 -6.47
N ALA A 8 -1.34 -4.21 -5.26
CA ALA A 8 -1.76 -3.57 -4.02
C ALA A 8 -0.75 -2.49 -3.61
N THR A 9 -1.17 -1.24 -3.50
CA THR A 9 -0.24 -0.10 -3.32
C THR A 9 -0.61 0.77 -2.14
N TYR A 10 0.34 0.96 -1.22
CA TYR A 10 0.33 2.05 -0.23
C TYR A 10 1.34 3.12 -0.66
N SER A 11 0.95 4.39 -0.66
CA SER A 11 1.87 5.49 -0.97
C SER A 11 1.60 6.72 -0.12
N TRP A 12 2.59 7.14 0.67
CA TRP A 12 2.52 8.33 1.50
C TRP A 12 2.83 9.62 0.73
N SER A 13 3.92 9.64 -0.06
CA SER A 13 4.36 10.82 -0.84
C SER A 13 4.10 10.70 -2.36
N GLY A 14 3.32 9.70 -2.78
CA GLY A 14 2.99 9.45 -4.19
C GLY A 14 4.10 8.81 -5.03
N ARG A 15 5.32 8.63 -4.51
CA ARG A 15 6.42 7.98 -5.24
C ARG A 15 6.11 6.52 -5.57
N THR A 16 5.61 5.77 -4.58
CA THR A 16 5.23 4.36 -4.75
C THR A 16 4.05 4.21 -5.70
N ALA A 17 3.07 5.11 -5.65
CA ALA A 17 1.95 5.12 -6.58
C ALA A 17 2.42 5.23 -8.04
N ARG A 18 3.35 6.16 -8.33
CA ARG A 18 3.94 6.30 -9.66
C ARG A 18 4.68 5.04 -10.13
N LEU A 19 5.37 4.33 -9.23
CA LEU A 19 6.01 3.06 -9.59
C LEU A 19 4.97 1.97 -9.88
N ALA A 20 3.91 1.89 -9.07
CA ALA A 20 2.81 0.95 -9.29
C ALA A 20 2.10 1.21 -10.64
N ASP A 21 1.95 2.48 -11.02
CA ASP A 21 1.43 2.85 -12.34
C ASP A 21 2.32 2.31 -13.47
N GLN A 22 3.65 2.50 -13.37
CA GLN A 22 4.60 1.97 -14.35
C GLN A 22 4.57 0.44 -14.43
N ILE A 23 4.36 -0.27 -13.32
CA ILE A 23 4.23 -1.73 -13.29
C ILE A 23 2.94 -2.15 -13.99
N ALA A 24 1.83 -1.48 -13.69
CA ALA A 24 0.54 -1.78 -14.29
C ALA A 24 0.49 -1.46 -15.80
N ASP A 25 1.25 -0.47 -16.28
CA ASP A 25 1.42 -0.23 -17.72
C ASP A 25 2.09 -1.42 -18.43
N ARG A 26 2.87 -2.25 -17.71
CA ARG A 26 3.45 -3.50 -18.22
C ARG A 26 2.54 -4.70 -18.01
N LEU A 27 1.49 -4.57 -17.20
CA LEU A 27 0.56 -5.62 -16.79
C LEU A 27 -0.88 -5.10 -16.96
N PRO A 28 -1.34 -4.86 -18.20
CA PRO A 28 -2.61 -4.16 -18.46
C PRO A 28 -3.84 -4.89 -17.91
N ASP A 29 -3.76 -6.21 -17.72
CA ASP A 29 -4.82 -7.05 -17.16
C ASP A 29 -4.74 -7.20 -15.62
N ALA A 30 -3.79 -6.53 -14.96
CA ALA A 30 -3.68 -6.58 -13.50
C ALA A 30 -4.75 -5.71 -12.84
N ASP A 31 -5.42 -6.27 -11.84
CA ASP A 31 -6.31 -5.51 -10.97
C ASP A 31 -5.46 -4.58 -10.08
N ARG A 32 -6.02 -3.42 -9.73
CA ARG A 32 -5.36 -2.42 -8.87
C ARG A 32 -6.13 -2.28 -7.56
N TYR A 33 -5.39 -2.27 -6.45
CA TYR A 33 -5.96 -2.00 -5.12
C TYR A 33 -5.13 -0.95 -4.39
N GLN A 34 -5.77 0.13 -3.98
CA GLN A 34 -5.15 1.15 -3.16
C GLN A 34 -5.33 0.81 -1.68
N ILE A 35 -4.20 0.55 -1.01
CA ILE A 35 -4.14 0.43 0.44
C ILE A 35 -4.27 1.85 0.99
N ALA A 36 -5.35 2.11 1.71
CA ALA A 36 -5.64 3.41 2.32
C ALA A 36 -5.84 3.25 3.82
N VAL A 37 -5.31 4.22 4.57
CA VAL A 37 -5.51 4.38 6.02
C VAL A 37 -6.40 5.59 6.27
N PRO A 38 -7.07 5.69 7.43
CA PRO A 38 -7.90 6.85 7.74
C PRO A 38 -7.15 8.17 7.62
N ASP A 39 -7.85 9.22 7.22
CA ASP A 39 -7.27 10.57 7.14
C ASP A 39 -6.73 11.00 8.52
N GLY A 40 -5.59 11.70 8.50
CA GLY A 40 -4.91 12.13 9.73
C GLY A 40 -4.07 11.05 10.42
N THR A 41 -4.03 9.81 9.90
CA THR A 41 -3.15 8.75 10.42
C THR A 41 -1.68 9.15 10.39
N TYR A 42 -1.23 9.67 9.25
CA TYR A 42 0.13 10.14 9.04
C TYR A 42 0.10 11.61 8.64
N SER A 43 1.09 12.37 9.09
CA SER A 43 1.24 13.75 8.66
C SER A 43 1.54 13.81 7.17
N VAL A 44 0.90 14.70 6.42
CA VAL A 44 1.15 14.88 4.99
C VAL A 44 2.37 15.76 4.69
N THR A 45 2.82 16.52 5.69
CA THR A 45 3.91 17.51 5.54
C THR A 45 5.12 17.19 6.41
N ASP A 46 4.97 16.35 7.43
CA ASP A 46 6.02 16.02 8.39
C ASP A 46 6.38 14.53 8.33
N MET A 47 7.55 14.26 7.76
CA MET A 47 8.10 12.91 7.65
C MET A 47 8.56 12.36 9.00
N TYR A 48 9.03 13.21 9.91
CA TYR A 48 9.49 12.77 11.24
C TYR A 48 8.31 12.33 12.08
N ALA A 49 7.23 13.12 12.11
CA ALA A 49 5.99 12.73 12.78
C ALA A 49 5.41 11.42 12.23
N THR A 50 5.49 11.23 10.91
CA THR A 50 5.10 9.97 10.25
C THR A 50 5.96 8.79 10.71
N SER A 51 7.29 8.97 10.76
CA SER A 51 8.23 7.96 11.25
C SER A 51 7.98 7.59 12.72
N ASP A 52 7.72 8.59 13.57
CA ASP A 52 7.43 8.37 14.99
C ASP A 52 6.13 7.58 15.18
N GLN A 53 5.08 7.94 14.43
CA GLN A 53 3.82 7.19 14.39
C GLN A 53 4.03 5.74 13.96
N ALA A 54 4.72 5.51 12.83
CA ALA A 54 4.99 4.16 12.33
C ALA A 54 5.80 3.33 13.35
N THR A 55 6.81 3.94 13.98
CA THR A 55 7.62 3.30 15.02
C THR A 55 6.79 2.93 16.24
N GLN A 56 5.86 3.80 16.65
CA GLN A 56 4.97 3.55 17.78
C GLN A 56 3.97 2.42 17.48
N GLN A 57 3.43 2.36 16.26
CA GLN A 57 2.55 1.28 15.82
C GLN A 57 3.26 -0.08 15.84
N LEU A 58 4.52 -0.14 15.35
CA LEU A 58 5.34 -1.35 15.42
C LEU A 58 5.61 -1.79 16.87
N LYS A 59 5.92 -0.85 17.77
CA LYS A 59 6.18 -1.14 19.19
C LYS A 59 4.95 -1.67 19.92
N THR A 60 3.77 -1.17 19.58
CA THR A 60 2.52 -1.48 20.29
C THR A 60 1.71 -2.60 19.63
N GLY A 61 2.00 -2.94 18.37
CA GLY A 61 1.18 -3.85 17.56
C GLY A 61 -0.20 -3.27 17.22
N ASN A 62 -0.45 -1.99 17.49
CA ASN A 62 -1.72 -1.34 17.21
C ASN A 62 -1.73 -0.80 15.78
N TYR A 63 -2.03 -1.69 14.83
CA TYR A 63 -2.19 -1.32 13.43
C TYR A 63 -3.62 -0.86 13.16
N LEU A 64 -3.74 0.17 12.31
CA LEU A 64 -5.03 0.71 11.93
C LEU A 64 -5.72 -0.17 10.90
N ALA A 65 -7.05 -0.16 10.93
CA ALA A 65 -7.86 -0.79 9.91
C ALA A 65 -7.69 -0.08 8.56
N LEU A 66 -7.80 -0.84 7.48
CA LEU A 66 -7.88 -0.30 6.13
C LEU A 66 -9.20 0.44 5.95
N VAL A 67 -9.18 1.54 5.18
CA VAL A 67 -10.41 2.27 4.82
C VAL A 67 -11.30 1.43 3.92
N ASN A 68 -10.69 0.68 3.01
CA ASN A 68 -11.39 -0.15 2.02
C ASN A 68 -11.30 -1.63 2.41
N PRO A 69 -12.38 -2.42 2.23
CA PRO A 69 -12.28 -3.86 2.40
C PRO A 69 -11.26 -4.45 1.44
N LEU A 70 -10.61 -5.53 1.85
CA LEU A 70 -9.74 -6.29 0.96
C LEU A 70 -10.58 -6.91 -0.17
N PRO A 71 -10.07 -6.93 -1.41
CA PRO A 71 -10.67 -7.76 -2.44
C PRO A 71 -10.55 -9.24 -2.06
N ASP A 72 -11.35 -10.09 -2.68
CA ASP A 72 -11.22 -11.54 -2.55
C ASP A 72 -9.86 -11.99 -3.09
N LEU A 73 -8.91 -12.21 -2.18
CA LEU A 73 -7.51 -12.50 -2.53
C LEU A 73 -7.32 -13.88 -3.15
N GLY A 74 -8.26 -14.81 -2.92
CA GLY A 74 -8.17 -16.20 -3.39
C GLY A 74 -8.27 -16.37 -4.90
N ARG A 75 -8.65 -15.32 -5.64
CA ARG A 75 -8.74 -15.32 -7.11
C ARG A 75 -7.46 -14.93 -7.84
N TYR A 76 -6.43 -14.47 -7.12
CA TYR A 76 -5.20 -13.97 -7.71
C TYR A 76 -4.09 -15.02 -7.61
N ASP A 77 -3.41 -15.25 -8.73
CA ASP A 77 -2.23 -16.11 -8.78
C ASP A 77 -0.98 -15.39 -8.25
N LEU A 78 -0.96 -14.06 -8.37
CA LEU A 78 0.15 -13.19 -7.95
C LEU A 78 -0.39 -11.89 -7.35
N ILE A 79 0.14 -11.51 -6.19
CA ILE A 79 -0.14 -10.22 -5.56
C ILE A 79 1.19 -9.46 -5.42
N LEU A 80 1.29 -8.33 -6.09
CA LEU A 80 2.40 -7.39 -5.98
C LEU A 80 2.05 -6.34 -4.93
N VAL A 81 2.76 -6.35 -3.79
CA VAL A 81 2.55 -5.37 -2.71
C VAL A 81 3.63 -4.28 -2.81
N SER A 82 3.19 -3.04 -3.03
CA SER A 82 4.06 -1.88 -3.19
C SER A 82 3.89 -0.93 -2.01
N SER A 83 4.98 -0.65 -1.30
CA SER A 83 5.01 0.31 -0.19
C SER A 83 6.25 1.19 -0.24
N PRO A 84 6.25 2.38 0.38
CA PRO A 84 7.49 3.03 0.77
C PRO A 84 8.26 2.16 1.77
N VAL A 85 9.59 2.29 1.77
CA VAL A 85 10.45 1.74 2.82
C VAL A 85 10.51 2.74 3.96
N TRP A 86 10.14 2.31 5.17
CA TRP A 86 10.17 3.12 6.38
C TRP A 86 11.08 2.46 7.41
N SER A 87 12.34 2.92 7.46
CA SER A 87 13.33 2.54 8.48
C SER A 87 13.72 1.04 8.52
N GLY A 88 13.47 0.27 7.47
CA GLY A 88 13.85 -1.15 7.33
C GLY A 88 12.73 -1.97 6.72
#